data_AF-A0A530ZTL1-F1
#
_entry.id   AF-A0A530ZTL1-F1
#
_cell.length_a   1.000
_cell.length_b   1.000
_cell.length_c   1.000
_cell.angle_alpha   90.00
_cell.angle_beta   90.00
_cell.angle_gamma   90.00
#
_symmetry.space_group_name_H-M   'P 1'
#
loop_
_entity.id
_entity.type
_entity.pdbx_description
1 polymer ?
#
loop_
_entity_poly.entity_id
_entity_poly.type
_entity_poly.pdbx_seq_one_letter_code
_entity_poly.pdbx_strand_id
1 'polypeptide(L)'
;MSEIPSADESTDRATAAARRVPLSRGLSTKLLLLTIVFVLLAEVLIFLPWIASYRLSWLKERLSTAAAVSIVLVQGEPASLSRAAQNDVLMAIGAKAIAVRDGGVSRLLVVAEMPPHVDEHVDIANVGLIEGMTGALDTLLFGGERMLRVFGPVGDSDKEFELIMPDYSLRNAMLIYSRNVAFVSLLISLFTAMLVYAAIDLIMIGPIRTMTRSMLAFSEAPDDPGRIIRPAARADEIGVAERELSQMQERLQKMLSEQKHLADLGLAVSKINHDMRNILASAQLMSDRLRQVKDPTVQAFAPKLLRALDRAVSYSEGVLA
;
A
#
# COMPACT_ATOMS: atom_id res chain seq x y z
N MET A 1 -16.50 44.53 32.35
CA MET A 1 -15.70 44.17 31.16
C MET A 1 -14.81 42.98 31.52
N SER A 2 -15.31 41.76 31.28
CA SER A 2 -14.56 40.54 30.95
C SER A 2 -15.49 39.35 31.15
N GLU A 3 -16.20 38.95 30.09
CA GLU A 3 -16.90 37.66 30.07
C GLU A 3 -15.85 36.55 30.07
N ILE A 4 -15.92 35.67 31.06
CA ILE A 4 -15.12 34.45 31.15
C ILE A 4 -15.84 33.41 30.29
N PRO A 5 -15.20 32.79 29.28
CA PRO A 5 -15.83 31.73 28.50
C PRO A 5 -16.11 30.54 29.42
N SER A 6 -17.34 30.02 29.40
CA SER A 6 -17.75 28.85 30.16
C SER A 6 -16.96 27.61 29.72
N ALA A 7 -16.56 26.79 30.71
CA ALA A 7 -15.76 25.56 30.54
C ALA A 7 -16.38 24.50 29.61
N ASP A 8 -17.65 24.69 29.23
CA ASP A 8 -18.40 23.82 28.33
C ASP A 8 -17.96 23.99 26.85
N GLU A 9 -17.68 25.23 26.42
CA GLU A 9 -17.20 25.50 25.06
C GLU A 9 -15.80 24.95 24.78
N SER A 10 -14.94 24.88 25.80
CA SER A 10 -13.59 24.32 25.67
C SER A 10 -13.59 22.81 25.52
N THR A 11 -14.59 22.14 26.09
CA THR A 11 -14.69 20.67 26.08
C THR A 11 -15.24 20.19 24.74
N ASP A 12 -16.26 20.87 24.19
CA ASP A 12 -16.83 20.55 22.88
C ASP A 12 -15.87 20.78 21.70
N ARG A 13 -15.00 21.80 21.78
CA ARG A 13 -13.95 22.00 20.77
C ARG A 13 -12.86 20.92 20.83
N ALA A 14 -12.58 20.36 22.00
CA ALA A 14 -11.57 19.32 22.18
C ALA A 14 -12.06 17.94 21.66
N THR A 15 -13.34 17.61 21.84
CA THR A 15 -13.97 16.40 21.26
C THR A 15 -14.18 16.52 19.75
N ALA A 16 -14.47 17.72 19.23
CA ALA A 16 -14.54 17.96 17.78
C ALA A 16 -13.16 17.85 17.08
N ALA A 17 -12.09 18.24 17.77
CA ALA A 17 -10.72 18.12 17.25
C ALA A 17 -10.23 16.66 17.18
N ALA A 18 -10.68 15.80 18.09
CA ALA A 18 -10.32 14.37 18.14
C ALA A 18 -10.95 13.52 17.02
N ARG A 19 -12.00 14.03 16.35
CA ARG A 19 -12.72 13.32 15.27
C ARG A 19 -12.17 13.60 13.87
N ARG A 20 -11.02 14.26 13.76
CA ARG A 20 -10.31 14.43 12.48
C ARG A 20 -9.30 13.30 12.30
N VAL A 21 -9.78 12.15 11.87
CA VAL A 21 -8.91 11.08 11.36
C VAL A 21 -8.02 11.71 10.27
N PRO A 22 -6.68 11.68 10.39
CA PRO A 22 -5.79 12.17 9.34
C PRO A 22 -5.79 11.17 8.18
N LEU A 23 -6.91 11.13 7.45
CA LEU A 23 -7.23 10.20 6.36
C LEU A 23 -6.25 10.29 5.18
N SER A 24 -5.41 11.33 5.13
CA SER A 24 -4.36 11.48 4.12
C SER A 24 -3.04 10.80 4.49
N ARG A 25 -2.73 10.60 5.77
CA ARG A 25 -1.42 10.06 6.20
C ARG A 25 -1.42 8.57 6.53
N GLY A 26 -2.55 8.01 6.93
CA GLY A 26 -2.60 6.60 7.32
C GLY A 26 -2.55 5.65 6.13
N LEU A 27 -3.53 5.74 5.23
CA LEU A 27 -3.74 4.71 4.21
C LEU A 27 -2.82 4.87 2.99
N SER A 28 -2.69 6.08 2.46
CA SER A 28 -1.88 6.37 1.27
C SER A 28 -0.38 6.13 1.53
N THR A 29 0.14 6.52 2.70
CA THR A 29 1.52 6.23 3.08
C THR A 29 1.76 4.73 3.31
N LYS A 30 0.82 4.00 3.91
CA LYS A 30 0.92 2.53 4.02
C LYS A 30 0.95 1.86 2.65
N LEU A 31 0.12 2.32 1.72
CA LEU A 31 0.06 1.78 0.36
C LEU A 31 1.35 2.07 -0.40
N LEU A 32 1.88 3.30 -0.33
CA LEU A 32 3.17 3.66 -0.91
C LEU A 32 4.30 2.79 -0.35
N LEU A 33 4.37 2.62 0.98
CA LEU A 33 5.38 1.79 1.62
C LEU A 33 5.25 0.32 1.17
N LEU A 34 4.03 -0.20 1.09
CA LEU A 34 3.77 -1.54 0.60
C LEU A 34 4.19 -1.70 -0.87
N THR A 35 3.89 -0.72 -1.74
CA THR A 35 4.33 -0.70 -3.13
C THR A 35 5.85 -0.72 -3.23
N ILE A 36 6.55 0.10 -2.45
CA ILE A 36 8.02 0.13 -2.43
C ILE A 36 8.58 -1.25 -2.04
N VAL A 37 8.04 -1.87 -0.98
CA VAL A 37 8.49 -3.20 -0.54
C VAL A 37 8.28 -4.26 -1.63
N PHE A 38 7.11 -4.29 -2.29
CA PHE A 38 6.85 -5.24 -3.36
C PHE A 38 7.76 -5.01 -4.58
N VAL A 39 8.01 -3.75 -4.93
CA VAL A 39 8.90 -3.40 -6.04
C VAL A 39 10.33 -3.84 -5.76
N LEU A 40 10.86 -3.56 -4.56
CA LEU A 40 12.19 -4.00 -4.15
C LEU A 40 12.31 -5.52 -4.12
N LEU A 41 11.28 -6.23 -3.64
CA LEU A 41 11.26 -7.69 -3.66
C LEU A 41 11.31 -8.24 -5.09
N ALA A 42 10.52 -7.66 -5.99
CA ALA A 42 10.52 -8.02 -7.40
C ALA A 42 11.87 -7.73 -8.07
N GLU A 43 12.52 -6.60 -7.75
CA GLU A 43 13.86 -6.28 -8.23
C GLU A 43 14.87 -7.35 -7.82
N VAL A 44 14.88 -7.78 -6.56
CA VAL A 44 15.78 -8.83 -6.08
C VAL A 44 15.52 -10.15 -6.81
N LEU A 45 14.25 -10.55 -6.96
CA LEU A 45 13.83 -11.77 -7.66
C LEU A 45 14.28 -11.78 -9.13
N ILE A 46 14.24 -10.64 -9.81
CA ILE A 46 14.66 -10.50 -11.22
C ILE A 46 16.18 -10.39 -11.34
N PHE A 47 16.83 -9.72 -10.39
CA PHE A 47 18.27 -9.48 -10.41
C PHE A 47 19.09 -10.77 -10.28
N LEU A 48 18.68 -11.70 -9.41
CA LEU A 48 19.39 -12.96 -9.16
C LEU A 48 19.64 -13.81 -10.44
N PRO A 49 18.61 -14.15 -11.25
CA PRO A 49 18.83 -14.92 -12.47
C PRO A 49 19.61 -14.13 -13.53
N TRP A 50 19.48 -12.80 -13.54
CA TRP A 50 20.24 -11.92 -14.44
C TRP A 50 21.74 -11.95 -14.14
N ILE A 51 22.13 -11.77 -12.87
CA ILE A 51 23.55 -11.78 -12.47
C ILE A 51 24.16 -13.18 -12.62
N ALA A 52 23.36 -14.24 -12.40
CA ALA A 52 23.76 -15.62 -12.67
C ALA A 52 24.08 -15.85 -14.15
N SER A 53 23.19 -15.39 -15.02
CA SER A 53 23.37 -15.47 -16.47
C SER A 53 24.60 -14.70 -16.91
N TYR A 54 24.82 -13.48 -16.37
CA TYR A 54 26.00 -12.68 -16.66
C TYR A 54 27.29 -13.39 -16.25
N ARG A 55 27.35 -13.96 -15.04
CA ARG A 55 28.50 -14.74 -14.57
C ARG A 55 28.83 -15.89 -15.53
N LEU A 56 27.83 -16.68 -15.91
CA LEU A 56 28.03 -17.83 -16.81
C LEU A 56 28.47 -17.39 -18.20
N SER A 57 27.85 -16.35 -18.76
CA SER A 57 28.24 -15.80 -20.06
C SER A 57 29.68 -15.28 -20.05
N TRP A 58 30.08 -14.57 -19.00
CA TRP A 58 31.44 -14.05 -18.85
C TRP A 58 32.47 -15.18 -18.76
N LEU A 59 32.19 -16.21 -17.96
CA LEU A 59 33.04 -17.40 -17.84
C LEU A 59 33.14 -18.17 -19.17
N LYS A 60 32.02 -18.30 -19.89
CA LYS A 60 31.96 -18.96 -21.20
C LYS A 60 32.76 -18.22 -22.26
N GLU A 61 32.71 -16.89 -22.27
CA GLU A 61 33.50 -16.06 -23.18
C GLU A 61 35.01 -16.21 -22.92
N ARG A 62 35.41 -16.24 -21.64
CA ARG A 62 36.82 -16.47 -21.25
C ARG A 62 37.29 -17.86 -21.61
N LEU A 63 36.48 -18.89 -21.35
CA LEU A 63 36.79 -20.26 -21.75
C LEU A 63 36.92 -20.39 -23.28
N SER A 64 36.03 -19.74 -24.03
CA SER A 64 36.06 -19.75 -25.50
C SER A 64 37.30 -19.07 -26.07
N THR A 65 37.72 -17.96 -25.46
CA THR A 65 38.96 -17.26 -25.83
C THR A 65 40.18 -18.13 -25.53
N ALA A 66 40.23 -18.76 -24.35
CA ALA A 66 41.30 -19.69 -23.99
C ALA A 66 41.36 -20.91 -24.91
N ALA A 67 40.21 -21.43 -25.33
CA ALA A 67 40.12 -22.53 -26.29
C ALA A 67 40.65 -22.13 -27.66
N ALA A 68 40.26 -20.97 -28.20
CA ALA A 68 40.76 -20.48 -29.47
C ALA A 68 42.30 -20.36 -29.49
N VAL A 69 42.88 -19.82 -28.43
CA VAL A 69 44.34 -19.72 -28.26
C VAL A 69 44.98 -21.10 -28.13
N SER A 70 44.39 -22.00 -27.33
CA SER A 70 44.88 -23.37 -27.15
C SER A 70 44.89 -24.16 -28.44
N ILE A 71 43.86 -24.02 -29.28
CA ILE A 71 43.78 -24.70 -30.58
C ILE A 71 44.94 -24.26 -31.48
N VAL A 72 45.25 -22.95 -31.54
CA VAL A 72 46.39 -22.43 -32.30
C VAL A 72 47.72 -22.94 -31.72
N LEU A 73 47.84 -22.96 -30.40
CA LEU A 73 49.02 -23.46 -29.68
C LEU A 73 49.25 -24.97 -29.77
N VAL A 74 48.21 -25.75 -30.06
CA VAL A 74 48.31 -27.21 -30.29
C VAL A 74 48.66 -27.51 -31.75
N GLN A 75 48.21 -26.67 -32.68
CA GLN A 75 48.52 -26.80 -34.10
C GLN A 75 49.94 -26.30 -34.45
N GLY A 76 50.42 -25.25 -33.78
CA GLY A 76 51.85 -24.94 -33.72
C GLY A 76 52.52 -25.78 -32.63
N GLU A 77 53.79 -26.18 -32.78
CA GLU A 77 54.45 -26.95 -31.71
C GLU A 77 54.50 -26.12 -30.40
N PRO A 78 53.82 -26.53 -29.30
CA PRO A 78 53.73 -25.71 -28.08
C PRO A 78 55.11 -25.44 -27.46
N ALA A 79 56.06 -26.35 -27.68
CA ALA A 79 57.46 -26.26 -27.23
C ALA A 79 58.30 -25.22 -27.99
N SER A 80 57.80 -24.68 -29.10
CA SER A 80 58.49 -23.65 -29.89
C SER A 80 58.33 -22.23 -29.33
N LEU A 81 57.40 -22.03 -28.40
CA LEU A 81 57.16 -20.73 -27.77
C LEU A 81 58.01 -20.53 -26.53
N SER A 82 58.64 -19.35 -26.43
CA SER A 82 59.37 -18.96 -25.23
C SER A 82 58.43 -18.88 -24.01
N ARG A 83 58.94 -19.17 -22.82
CA ARG A 83 58.19 -19.02 -21.55
C ARG A 83 57.63 -17.60 -21.36
N ALA A 84 58.33 -16.58 -21.88
CA ALA A 84 57.85 -15.21 -21.86
C ALA A 84 56.57 -15.03 -22.69
N ALA A 85 56.56 -15.54 -23.94
CA ALA A 85 55.37 -15.47 -24.80
C ALA A 85 54.18 -16.27 -24.22
N GLN A 86 54.45 -17.42 -23.60
CA GLN A 86 53.43 -18.20 -22.89
C GLN A 86 52.82 -17.42 -21.71
N ASN A 87 53.66 -16.75 -20.91
CA ASN A 87 53.21 -15.91 -19.81
C ASN A 87 52.44 -14.68 -20.30
N ASP A 88 52.87 -14.04 -21.39
CA ASP A 88 52.18 -12.89 -21.98
C ASP A 88 50.77 -13.28 -22.47
N VAL A 89 50.64 -14.45 -23.09
CA VAL A 89 49.34 -15.00 -23.51
C VAL A 89 48.45 -15.29 -22.31
N LEU A 90 48.98 -15.94 -21.27
CA LEU A 90 48.23 -16.22 -20.03
C LEU A 90 47.79 -14.92 -19.33
N MET A 91 48.68 -13.94 -19.24
CA MET A 91 48.40 -12.62 -18.66
C MET A 91 47.35 -11.85 -19.47
N ALA A 92 47.39 -11.90 -20.80
CA ALA A 92 46.40 -11.27 -21.68
C ALA A 92 45.00 -11.88 -21.54
N ILE A 93 44.92 -13.20 -21.30
CA ILE A 93 43.65 -13.90 -21.05
C ILE A 93 43.17 -13.69 -19.60
N GLY A 94 44.08 -13.35 -18.69
CA GLY A 94 43.83 -13.25 -17.24
C GLY A 94 43.83 -14.61 -16.55
N ALA A 95 44.51 -15.61 -17.14
CA ALA A 95 44.58 -16.97 -16.66
C ALA A 95 45.94 -17.30 -16.05
N LYS A 96 46.00 -18.25 -15.13
CA LYS A 96 47.26 -18.81 -14.60
C LYS A 96 47.65 -20.11 -15.29
N ALA A 97 46.68 -20.86 -15.81
CA ALA A 97 46.92 -22.08 -16.56
C ALA A 97 45.79 -22.36 -17.54
N ILE A 98 46.13 -23.03 -18.65
CA ILE A 98 45.18 -23.55 -19.63
C ILE A 98 45.54 -25.00 -19.93
N ALA A 99 44.54 -25.88 -19.86
CA ALA A 99 44.67 -27.30 -20.18
C ALA A 99 43.60 -27.73 -21.19
N VAL A 100 43.93 -28.74 -21.99
CA VAL A 100 43.01 -29.34 -22.96
C VAL A 100 42.94 -30.83 -22.71
N ARG A 101 41.73 -31.36 -22.62
CA ARG A 101 41.48 -32.80 -22.56
C ARG A 101 40.95 -33.27 -23.92
N ASP A 102 41.66 -34.22 -24.51
CA ASP A 102 41.39 -34.78 -25.83
C ASP A 102 41.32 -36.32 -25.68
N GLY A 103 40.15 -36.92 -25.94
CA GLY A 103 39.95 -38.37 -25.84
C GLY A 103 40.22 -38.98 -24.44
N GLY A 104 39.90 -38.26 -23.36
CA GLY A 104 40.11 -38.72 -21.98
C GLY A 104 41.53 -38.52 -21.42
N VAL A 105 42.46 -37.98 -22.21
CA VAL A 105 43.82 -37.65 -21.76
C VAL A 105 43.95 -36.13 -21.63
N SER A 106 44.14 -35.64 -20.41
CA SER A 106 44.42 -34.22 -20.13
C SER A 106 45.86 -33.90 -20.55
N ARG A 107 46.02 -33.09 -21.61
CA ARG A 107 47.31 -32.48 -21.97
C ARG A 107 47.34 -31.05 -21.42
N LEU A 108 48.21 -30.82 -20.45
CA LEU A 108 48.54 -29.49 -19.97
C LEU A 108 49.35 -28.77 -21.06
N LEU A 109 48.83 -27.66 -21.57
CA LEU A 109 49.45 -26.95 -22.69
C LEU A 109 50.36 -25.82 -22.21
N VAL A 110 49.92 -25.06 -21.20
CA VAL A 110 50.67 -23.91 -20.68
C VAL A 110 50.43 -23.76 -19.18
N VAL A 111 51.51 -23.74 -18.39
CA VAL A 111 51.48 -23.57 -16.94
C VAL A 111 52.52 -22.52 -16.56
N ALA A 112 52.07 -21.38 -16.01
CA ALA A 112 52.98 -20.41 -15.42
C ALA A 112 53.48 -20.91 -14.05
N GLU A 113 52.57 -21.47 -13.23
CA GLU A 113 52.78 -22.18 -11.95
C GLU A 113 51.42 -22.75 -11.52
N MET A 114 51.31 -24.04 -11.12
CA MET A 114 50.03 -24.59 -10.63
C MET A 114 49.70 -23.99 -9.25
N PRO A 115 48.53 -23.34 -9.07
CA PRO A 115 48.10 -22.89 -7.76
C PRO A 115 47.95 -24.08 -6.80
N PRO A 116 48.37 -23.96 -5.53
CA PRO A 116 48.27 -25.06 -4.57
C PRO A 116 46.82 -25.42 -4.20
N HIS A 117 45.87 -24.50 -4.38
CA HIS A 117 44.44 -24.71 -4.12
C HIS A 117 43.57 -24.10 -5.24
N VAL A 118 42.58 -24.86 -5.68
CA VAL A 118 41.49 -24.40 -6.55
C VAL A 118 40.24 -24.39 -5.68
N ASP A 119 39.68 -23.21 -5.45
CA ASP A 119 38.58 -23.01 -4.49
C ASP A 119 37.22 -23.41 -5.08
N GLU A 120 37.03 -23.19 -6.38
CA GLU A 120 35.76 -23.45 -7.06
C GLU A 120 35.97 -24.14 -8.41
N HIS A 121 35.13 -25.14 -8.69
CA HIS A 121 35.10 -25.87 -9.95
C HIS A 121 33.77 -25.59 -10.64
N VAL A 122 33.81 -24.91 -11.78
CA VAL A 122 32.62 -24.50 -12.53
C VAL A 122 32.57 -25.26 -13.85
N ASP A 123 31.63 -26.20 -13.96
CA ASP A 123 31.28 -26.86 -15.21
C ASP A 123 30.28 -25.99 -15.97
N ILE A 124 30.73 -25.31 -17.03
CA ILE A 124 29.87 -24.40 -17.80
C ILE A 124 28.70 -25.13 -18.47
N ALA A 125 28.84 -26.42 -18.80
CA ALA A 125 27.81 -27.18 -19.51
C ALA A 125 26.66 -27.64 -18.59
N ASN A 126 26.94 -27.85 -17.31
CA ASN A 126 26.01 -28.50 -16.39
C ASN A 126 25.62 -27.64 -15.17
N VAL A 127 25.59 -26.31 -15.31
CA VAL A 127 25.14 -25.44 -14.21
C VAL A 127 23.61 -25.40 -14.13
N GLY A 128 23.06 -25.87 -13.00
CA GLY A 128 21.64 -25.73 -12.69
C GLY A 128 21.24 -24.28 -12.37
N LEU A 129 19.97 -23.90 -12.58
CA LEU A 129 19.49 -22.54 -12.35
C LEU A 129 19.77 -22.03 -10.91
N ILE A 130 19.50 -22.87 -9.91
CA ILE A 130 19.69 -22.52 -8.48
C ILE A 130 21.17 -22.42 -8.14
N GLU A 131 21.98 -23.35 -8.65
CA GLU A 131 23.44 -23.34 -8.48
C GLU A 131 24.06 -22.10 -9.11
N GLY A 132 23.63 -21.71 -10.31
CA GLY A 132 24.07 -20.48 -10.97
C GLY A 132 23.75 -19.22 -10.15
N MET A 133 22.53 -19.14 -9.59
CA MET A 133 22.11 -18.02 -8.74
C MET A 133 22.91 -17.95 -7.43
N THR A 134 23.06 -19.08 -6.74
CA THR A 134 23.81 -19.14 -5.47
C THR A 134 25.30 -18.89 -5.68
N GLY A 135 25.92 -19.47 -6.72
CA GLY A 135 27.32 -19.22 -7.07
C GLY A 135 27.58 -17.77 -7.50
N ALA A 136 26.63 -17.13 -8.19
CA ALA A 136 26.75 -15.71 -8.53
C ALA A 136 26.65 -14.80 -7.30
N LEU A 137 25.76 -15.11 -6.35
CA LEU A 137 25.66 -14.38 -5.09
C LEU A 137 26.92 -14.54 -4.24
N ASP A 138 27.45 -15.77 -4.14
CA ASP A 138 28.69 -16.06 -3.43
C ASP A 138 29.89 -15.32 -4.04
N THR A 139 30.03 -15.34 -5.37
CA THR A 139 31.08 -14.58 -6.08
C THR A 139 30.97 -13.06 -5.82
N LEU A 140 29.75 -12.52 -5.80
CA LEU A 140 29.53 -11.08 -5.60
C LEU A 140 29.89 -10.64 -4.17
N LEU A 141 29.44 -11.41 -3.16
CA LEU A 141 29.60 -11.08 -1.74
C LEU A 141 30.99 -11.45 -1.19
N PHE A 142 31.47 -12.65 -1.51
CA PHE A 142 32.66 -13.27 -0.89
C PHE A 142 33.79 -13.62 -1.87
N GLY A 143 33.63 -13.34 -3.16
CA GLY A 143 34.71 -13.54 -4.14
C GLY A 143 35.83 -12.50 -4.03
N GLY A 144 36.81 -12.54 -4.93
CA GLY A 144 37.87 -11.55 -5.10
C GLY A 144 39.28 -12.06 -4.77
N GLU A 145 39.38 -13.15 -4.01
CA GLU A 145 40.65 -13.78 -3.62
C GLU A 145 40.68 -15.28 -3.94
N ARG A 146 39.77 -15.77 -4.80
CA ARG A 146 39.61 -17.20 -5.08
C ARG A 146 40.16 -17.58 -6.44
N MET A 147 40.60 -18.83 -6.56
CA MET A 147 41.00 -19.44 -7.82
C MET A 147 39.85 -20.28 -8.38
N LEU A 148 39.36 -19.90 -9.56
CA LEU A 148 38.32 -20.61 -10.28
C LEU A 148 38.95 -21.55 -11.30
N ARG A 149 38.51 -22.81 -11.29
CA ARG A 149 38.70 -23.74 -12.40
C ARG A 149 37.40 -23.81 -13.19
N VAL A 150 37.47 -23.36 -14.42
CA VAL A 150 36.35 -23.26 -15.34
C VAL A 150 36.58 -24.27 -16.45
N PHE A 151 35.65 -25.19 -16.66
CA PHE A 151 35.81 -26.23 -17.67
C PHE A 151 34.50 -26.53 -18.39
N GLY A 152 34.63 -27.11 -19.58
CA GLY A 152 33.51 -27.53 -20.40
C GLY A 152 33.86 -27.60 -21.89
N PRO A 153 32.94 -28.12 -22.72
CA PRO A 153 33.06 -28.08 -24.16
C PRO A 153 32.92 -26.64 -24.68
N VAL A 154 33.69 -26.32 -25.73
CA VAL A 154 33.60 -25.03 -26.43
C VAL A 154 33.23 -25.28 -27.89
N GLY A 155 32.13 -24.67 -28.34
CA GLY A 155 31.59 -24.87 -29.69
C GLY A 155 31.17 -26.33 -29.92
N ASP A 156 31.36 -26.83 -31.13
CA ASP A 156 31.08 -28.23 -31.52
C ASP A 156 32.31 -29.16 -31.38
N SER A 157 33.35 -28.74 -30.64
CA SER A 157 34.54 -29.58 -30.46
C SER A 157 34.29 -30.69 -29.45
N ASP A 158 34.74 -31.91 -29.77
CA ASP A 158 34.78 -33.06 -28.84
C ASP A 158 35.89 -32.95 -27.77
N LYS A 159 36.40 -31.73 -27.54
CA LYS A 159 37.52 -31.47 -26.62
C LYS A 159 37.02 -30.65 -25.45
N GLU A 160 37.40 -31.03 -24.24
CA GLU A 160 37.14 -30.23 -23.05
C GLU A 160 38.30 -29.27 -22.82
N PHE A 161 37.97 -28.00 -22.64
CA PHE A 161 38.93 -26.98 -22.28
C PHE A 161 38.82 -26.69 -20.79
N GLU A 162 39.96 -26.43 -20.16
CA GLU A 162 40.04 -26.10 -18.75
C GLU A 162 40.87 -24.82 -18.58
N LEU A 163 40.32 -23.89 -17.82
CA LEU A 163 40.87 -22.56 -17.57
C LEU A 163 40.98 -22.36 -16.06
N ILE A 164 42.18 -22.07 -15.56
CA ILE A 164 42.38 -21.71 -14.16
C ILE A 164 42.67 -20.21 -14.09
N MET A 165 41.80 -19.47 -13.40
CA MET A 165 41.91 -18.01 -13.32
C MET A 165 41.48 -17.48 -11.94
N PRO A 166 42.05 -16.36 -11.49
CA PRO A 166 41.58 -15.69 -10.28
C PRO A 166 40.22 -14.99 -10.53
N ASP A 167 39.35 -15.00 -9.52
CA ASP A 167 37.99 -14.48 -9.63
C ASP A 167 37.86 -12.95 -9.53
N TYR A 168 38.93 -12.22 -9.16
CA TYR A 168 38.88 -10.76 -8.97
C TYR A 168 38.34 -10.00 -10.19
N SER A 169 38.72 -10.45 -11.40
CA SER A 169 38.33 -9.82 -12.65
C SER A 169 36.86 -10.05 -12.96
N LEU A 170 36.36 -11.27 -12.69
CA LEU A 170 34.96 -11.64 -12.76
C LEU A 170 34.14 -10.83 -11.73
N ARG A 171 34.57 -10.80 -10.46
CA ARG A 171 33.87 -10.06 -9.40
C ARG A 171 33.77 -8.58 -9.72
N ASN A 172 34.85 -7.95 -10.18
CA ASN A 172 34.83 -6.53 -10.55
C ASN A 172 33.88 -6.26 -11.73
N ALA A 173 33.92 -7.11 -12.77
CA ALA A 173 32.99 -7.03 -13.89
C ALA A 173 31.53 -7.19 -13.44
N MET A 174 31.26 -8.16 -12.57
CA MET A 174 29.95 -8.39 -11.95
C MET A 174 29.51 -7.18 -11.13
N LEU A 175 30.35 -6.57 -10.29
CA LEU A 175 30.00 -5.39 -9.49
C LEU A 175 29.66 -4.18 -10.37
N ILE A 176 30.43 -3.93 -11.42
CA ILE A 176 30.16 -2.85 -12.38
C ILE A 176 28.82 -3.10 -13.09
N TYR A 177 28.61 -4.32 -13.57
CA TYR A 177 27.37 -4.73 -14.22
C TYR A 177 26.17 -4.60 -13.27
N SER A 178 26.28 -5.15 -12.06
CA SER A 178 25.25 -5.06 -11.02
C SER A 178 24.89 -3.63 -10.68
N ARG A 179 25.88 -2.72 -10.56
CA ARG A 179 25.61 -1.30 -10.32
C ARG A 179 24.83 -0.66 -11.46
N ASN A 180 25.22 -0.93 -12.70
CA ASN A 180 24.54 -0.37 -13.87
C ASN A 180 23.09 -0.89 -13.97
N VAL A 181 22.90 -2.20 -13.78
CA VAL A 181 21.58 -2.83 -13.77
C VAL A 181 20.73 -2.31 -12.61
N ALA A 182 21.29 -2.21 -11.40
CA ALA A 182 20.59 -1.66 -10.24
C ALA A 182 20.14 -0.22 -10.49
N PHE A 183 20.98 0.63 -11.08
CA PHE A 183 20.60 2.01 -11.38
C PHE A 183 19.47 2.09 -12.42
N VAL A 184 19.58 1.34 -13.52
CA VAL A 184 18.56 1.32 -14.58
C VAL A 184 17.24 0.74 -14.08
N SER A 185 17.30 -0.39 -13.36
CA SER A 185 16.11 -1.04 -12.80
C SER A 185 15.43 -0.18 -11.76
N LEU A 186 16.18 0.47 -10.86
CA LEU A 186 15.64 1.40 -9.87
C LEU A 186 14.93 2.60 -10.53
N LEU A 187 15.47 3.13 -11.63
CA LEU A 187 14.85 4.23 -12.34
C LEU A 187 13.52 3.80 -12.97
N ILE A 188 13.52 2.66 -13.64
CA ILE A 188 12.30 2.08 -14.27
C ILE A 188 11.27 1.79 -13.17
N SER A 189 11.69 1.14 -12.09
CA SER A 189 10.80 0.71 -11.02
C SER A 189 10.20 1.89 -10.26
N LEU A 190 10.97 2.95 -10.00
CA LEU A 190 10.47 4.18 -9.39
C LEU A 190 9.42 4.82 -10.29
N PHE A 191 9.67 4.90 -11.59
CA PHE A 191 8.71 5.42 -12.55
C PHE A 191 7.42 4.58 -12.58
N THR A 192 7.54 3.25 -12.67
CA THR A 192 6.40 2.33 -12.63
C THR A 192 5.63 2.44 -11.31
N ALA A 193 6.32 2.48 -10.16
CA ALA A 193 5.72 2.61 -8.85
C ALA A 193 4.93 3.92 -8.71
N MET A 194 5.48 5.04 -9.20
CA MET A 194 4.78 6.32 -9.25
C MET A 194 3.51 6.25 -10.10
N LEU A 195 3.58 5.65 -11.29
CA LEU A 195 2.41 5.49 -12.16
C LEU A 195 1.32 4.61 -11.53
N VAL A 196 1.70 3.48 -10.95
CA VAL A 196 0.77 2.57 -10.26
C VAL A 196 0.15 3.27 -9.06
N TYR A 197 0.95 3.95 -8.24
CA TYR A 197 0.45 4.73 -7.11
C TYR A 197 -0.53 5.81 -7.56
N ALA A 198 -0.19 6.59 -8.59
CA ALA A 198 -1.07 7.64 -9.12
C ALA A 198 -2.39 7.07 -9.66
N ALA A 199 -2.34 5.94 -10.37
CA ALA A 199 -3.53 5.26 -10.86
C ALA A 199 -4.43 4.78 -9.72
N ILE A 200 -3.87 4.13 -8.71
CA ILE A 200 -4.62 3.66 -7.53
C ILE A 200 -5.20 4.84 -6.74
N ASP A 201 -4.42 5.91 -6.55
CA ASP A 201 -4.88 7.08 -5.81
C ASP A 201 -6.05 7.77 -6.52
N LEU A 202 -5.98 7.90 -7.85
CA LEU A 202 -7.02 8.52 -8.65
C LEU A 202 -8.29 7.66 -8.74
N ILE A 203 -8.15 6.36 -8.97
CA ILE A 203 -9.27 5.45 -9.25
C ILE A 203 -9.97 5.02 -7.95
N MET A 204 -9.21 4.74 -6.89
CA MET A 204 -9.74 4.12 -5.66
C MET A 204 -9.60 5.00 -4.41
N ILE A 205 -8.41 5.49 -4.08
CA ILE A 205 -8.17 6.14 -2.77
C ILE A 205 -8.93 7.47 -2.66
N GLY A 206 -8.86 8.30 -3.71
CA GLY A 206 -9.52 9.61 -3.77
C GLY A 206 -11.03 9.51 -3.52
N PRO A 207 -11.77 8.68 -4.29
CA PRO A 207 -13.21 8.48 -4.10
C PRO A 207 -13.59 7.95 -2.72
N ILE A 208 -12.87 6.95 -2.19
CA ILE A 208 -13.10 6.42 -0.84
C ILE A 208 -12.89 7.53 0.21
N ARG A 209 -11.87 8.37 0.05
CA ARG A 209 -11.61 9.50 0.94
C ARG A 209 -12.73 10.55 0.85
N THR A 210 -13.26 10.80 -0.34
CA THR A 210 -14.41 11.71 -0.55
C THR A 210 -15.67 11.17 0.12
N MET A 211 -15.99 9.89 -0.05
CA MET A 211 -17.11 9.24 0.63
C MET A 211 -16.97 9.31 2.14
N THR A 212 -15.80 8.95 2.67
CA THR A 212 -15.51 8.99 4.11
C THR A 212 -15.68 10.41 4.67
N ARG A 213 -15.20 11.42 3.95
CA ARG A 213 -15.36 12.82 4.35
C ARG A 213 -16.82 13.26 4.33
N SER A 214 -17.59 12.84 3.32
CA SER A 214 -19.03 13.10 3.26
C SER A 214 -19.78 12.47 4.44
N MET A 215 -19.48 11.21 4.77
CA MET A 215 -20.09 10.52 5.91
C MET A 215 -19.82 11.27 7.22
N LEU A 216 -18.58 11.73 7.44
CA LEU A 216 -18.23 12.52 8.62
C LEU A 216 -18.95 13.88 8.62
N ALA A 217 -18.96 14.56 7.47
CA ALA A 217 -19.60 15.87 7.33
C ALA A 217 -21.12 15.82 7.53
N PHE A 218 -21.79 14.75 7.07
CA PHE A 218 -23.20 14.48 7.29
C PHE A 218 -23.50 14.13 8.75
N SER A 219 -22.63 13.33 9.39
CA SER A 219 -22.79 12.99 10.81
C SER A 219 -22.70 14.20 11.75
N GLU A 220 -21.96 15.25 11.37
CA GLU A 220 -21.85 16.48 12.18
C GLU A 220 -23.12 17.34 12.11
N ALA A 221 -23.80 17.36 10.97
CA ALA A 221 -24.99 18.18 10.74
C ALA A 221 -25.94 17.47 9.75
N PRO A 222 -26.71 16.46 10.20
CA PRO A 222 -27.53 15.64 9.31
C PRO A 222 -28.76 16.37 8.75
N ASP A 223 -29.17 17.47 9.37
CA ASP A 223 -30.29 18.30 8.92
C ASP A 223 -29.94 19.17 7.70
N ASP A 224 -28.66 19.38 7.40
CA ASP A 224 -28.20 20.22 6.28
C ASP A 224 -28.18 19.43 4.95
N PRO A 225 -29.03 19.75 3.96
CA PRO A 225 -29.05 19.06 2.66
C PRO A 225 -27.74 19.21 1.89
N GLY A 226 -26.96 20.25 2.17
CA GLY A 226 -25.65 20.48 1.56
C GLY A 226 -24.59 19.46 1.99
N ARG A 227 -24.84 18.67 3.03
CA ARG A 227 -23.94 17.63 3.54
C ARG A 227 -24.14 16.26 2.90
N ILE A 228 -25.15 16.10 2.04
CA ILE A 228 -25.38 14.86 1.29
C ILE A 228 -24.33 14.75 0.18
N ILE A 229 -23.76 13.54 0.01
CA ILE A 229 -22.79 13.28 -1.04
C ILE A 229 -23.43 13.52 -2.41
N ARG A 230 -22.68 14.13 -3.34
CA ARG A 230 -23.07 14.18 -4.76
C ARG A 230 -22.36 13.06 -5.50
N PRO A 231 -23.06 12.01 -5.95
CA PRO A 231 -22.43 10.91 -6.67
C PRO A 231 -21.78 11.40 -7.95
N ALA A 232 -20.55 10.95 -8.22
CA ALA A 232 -19.90 11.22 -9.49
C ALA A 232 -20.53 10.39 -10.62
N ALA A 233 -20.41 10.87 -11.85
CA ALA A 233 -20.84 10.17 -13.06
C ALA A 233 -19.86 9.03 -13.41
N ARG A 234 -19.83 8.00 -12.56
CA ARG A 234 -18.99 6.81 -12.67
C ARG A 234 -19.85 5.54 -12.72
N ALA A 235 -19.41 4.59 -13.54
CA ALA A 235 -20.09 3.32 -13.82
C ALA A 235 -19.45 2.11 -13.12
N ASP A 236 -18.47 2.34 -12.26
CA ASP A 236 -17.82 1.32 -11.44
C ASP A 236 -18.58 1.05 -10.12
N GLU A 237 -18.11 0.07 -9.35
CA GLU A 237 -18.67 -0.31 -8.04
C GLU A 237 -18.63 0.84 -7.05
N ILE A 238 -17.62 1.71 -7.14
CA ILE A 238 -17.52 2.93 -6.33
C ILE A 238 -18.65 3.89 -6.67
N GLY A 239 -19.02 4.01 -7.95
CA GLY A 239 -20.16 4.79 -8.39
C GLY A 239 -21.49 4.29 -7.86
N VAL A 240 -21.67 2.97 -7.83
CA VAL A 240 -22.84 2.36 -7.19
C VAL A 240 -22.85 2.71 -5.70
N ALA A 241 -21.73 2.55 -5.00
CA ALA A 241 -21.61 2.84 -3.59
C ALA A 241 -21.88 4.32 -3.26
N GLU A 242 -21.40 5.27 -4.08
CA GLU A 242 -21.71 6.70 -3.92
C GLU A 242 -23.21 7.00 -4.07
N ARG A 243 -23.88 6.36 -5.04
CA ARG A 243 -25.33 6.53 -5.25
C ARG A 243 -26.14 5.94 -4.09
N GLU A 244 -25.77 4.76 -3.60
CA GLU A 244 -26.44 4.14 -2.46
C GLU A 244 -26.21 4.94 -1.17
N LEU A 245 -25.01 5.48 -0.97
CA LEU A 245 -24.72 6.35 0.17
C LEU A 245 -25.57 7.64 0.12
N SER A 246 -25.72 8.27 -1.05
CA SER A 246 -26.59 9.45 -1.23
C SER A 246 -28.03 9.12 -0.86
N GLN A 247 -28.58 8.03 -1.38
CA GLN A 247 -29.96 7.62 -1.07
C GLN A 247 -30.16 7.32 0.42
N MET A 248 -29.16 6.71 1.08
CA MET A 248 -29.20 6.45 2.52
C MET A 248 -29.22 7.76 3.32
N GLN A 249 -28.37 8.73 2.96
CA GLN A 249 -28.31 10.04 3.61
C GLN A 249 -29.62 10.81 3.44
N GLU A 250 -30.20 10.82 2.24
CA GLU A 250 -31.51 11.46 1.97
C GLU A 250 -32.64 10.86 2.82
N ARG A 251 -32.71 9.51 2.90
CA ARG A 251 -33.73 8.83 3.70
C ARG A 251 -33.57 9.12 5.19
N LEU A 252 -32.32 9.12 5.69
CA LEU A 252 -32.04 9.44 7.09
C LEU A 252 -32.38 10.90 7.42
N GLN A 253 -32.03 11.85 6.57
CA GLN A 253 -32.38 13.25 6.76
C GLN A 253 -33.90 13.44 6.84
N LYS A 254 -34.65 12.83 5.91
CA LYS A 254 -36.12 12.89 5.92
C LYS A 254 -36.69 12.34 7.23
N MET A 255 -36.20 11.17 7.68
CA MET A 255 -36.64 10.55 8.92
C MET A 255 -36.34 11.42 10.15
N LEU A 256 -35.16 12.04 10.21
CA LEU A 256 -34.78 12.96 11.30
C LEU A 256 -35.67 14.21 11.30
N SER A 257 -35.96 14.78 10.12
CA SER A 257 -36.86 15.93 9.99
C SER A 257 -38.29 15.59 10.44
N GLU A 258 -38.80 14.41 10.08
CA GLU A 258 -40.12 13.94 10.52
C GLU A 258 -40.15 13.72 12.03
N GLN A 259 -39.11 13.10 12.60
CA GLN A 259 -38.99 12.90 14.05
C GLN A 259 -38.93 14.23 14.80
N LYS A 260 -38.18 15.22 14.30
CA LYS A 260 -38.12 16.56 14.87
C LYS A 260 -39.49 17.23 14.86
N HIS A 261 -40.22 17.15 13.74
CA HIS A 261 -41.55 17.70 13.61
C HIS A 261 -42.55 17.08 14.61
N LEU A 262 -42.50 15.76 14.79
CA LEU A 262 -43.32 15.06 15.78
C LEU A 262 -42.96 15.46 17.22
N ALA A 263 -41.67 15.67 17.51
CA ALA A 263 -41.23 16.16 18.81
C ALA A 263 -41.71 17.59 19.09
N ASP A 264 -41.61 18.48 18.10
CA ASP A 264 -42.12 19.86 18.19
C ASP A 264 -43.65 19.88 18.38
N LEU A 265 -44.37 18.99 17.69
CA LEU A 265 -45.81 18.81 17.88
C LEU A 265 -46.13 18.32 19.29
N GLY A 266 -45.41 17.32 19.79
CA GLY A 266 -45.56 16.81 21.16
C GLY A 266 -45.31 17.89 22.22
N LEU A 267 -44.31 18.76 22.00
CA LEU A 267 -44.03 19.90 22.87
C LEU A 267 -45.18 20.93 22.84
N ALA A 268 -45.71 21.24 21.64
CA ALA A 268 -46.85 22.14 21.50
C ALA A 268 -48.11 21.59 22.20
N VAL A 269 -48.40 20.30 22.03
CA VAL A 269 -49.52 19.62 22.70
C VAL A 269 -49.34 19.63 24.22
N SER A 270 -48.14 19.35 24.72
CA SER A 270 -47.83 19.41 26.15
C SER A 270 -48.07 20.81 26.73
N LYS A 271 -47.66 21.86 26.01
CA LYS A 271 -47.88 23.26 26.41
C LYS A 271 -49.36 23.63 26.44
N ILE A 272 -50.14 23.23 25.42
CA ILE A 272 -51.59 23.46 25.39
C ILE A 272 -52.26 22.80 26.59
N ASN A 273 -51.91 21.55 26.88
CA ASN A 273 -52.49 20.82 28.02
C ASN A 273 -52.17 21.51 29.35
N HIS A 274 -50.91 21.92 29.56
CA HIS A 274 -50.52 22.70 30.73
C HIS A 274 -51.33 24.00 30.87
N ASP A 275 -51.46 24.77 29.79
CA ASP A 275 -52.18 26.05 29.82
C ASP A 275 -53.69 25.84 30.06
N MET A 276 -54.27 24.78 29.51
CA MET A 276 -55.65 24.38 29.79
C MET A 276 -55.87 24.02 31.26
N ARG A 277 -54.95 23.26 31.89
CA ARG A 277 -55.01 22.98 33.34
C ARG A 277 -54.94 24.24 34.19
N ASN A 278 -54.12 25.22 33.80
CA ASN A 278 -54.05 26.50 34.50
C ASN A 278 -55.34 27.32 34.37
N ILE A 279 -55.97 27.33 33.19
CA ILE A 279 -57.26 27.99 32.97
C ILE A 279 -58.34 27.33 33.83
N LEU A 280 -58.38 26.00 33.88
CA LEU A 280 -59.34 25.27 34.70
C LEU A 280 -59.18 25.59 36.19
N ALA A 281 -57.96 25.56 36.71
CA ALA A 281 -57.68 25.94 38.10
C ALA A 281 -58.14 27.37 38.41
N SER A 282 -57.89 28.31 37.49
CA SER A 282 -58.33 29.71 37.63
C SER A 282 -59.86 29.82 37.64
N ALA A 283 -60.56 29.08 36.76
CA ALA A 283 -62.01 29.03 36.72
C ALA A 283 -62.61 28.43 38.00
N GLN A 284 -61.94 27.44 38.59
CA GLN A 284 -62.33 26.81 39.85
C GLN A 284 -62.28 27.81 41.01
N LEU A 285 -61.21 28.59 41.12
CA LEU A 285 -61.08 29.67 42.10
C LEU A 285 -62.14 30.77 41.92
N MET A 286 -62.46 31.15 40.68
CA MET A 286 -63.55 32.10 40.39
C MET A 286 -64.92 31.52 40.77
N SER A 287 -65.17 30.23 40.49
CA SER A 287 -66.40 29.55 40.86
C SER A 287 -66.60 29.50 42.38
N ASP A 288 -65.53 29.21 43.13
CA ASP A 288 -65.55 29.20 44.60
C ASP A 288 -65.84 30.58 45.17
N ARG A 289 -65.33 31.66 44.57
CA ARG A 289 -65.71 33.04 44.93
C ARG A 289 -67.15 33.36 44.60
N LEU A 290 -67.65 32.98 43.42
CA LEU A 290 -69.04 33.22 43.02
C LEU A 290 -70.04 32.49 43.92
N ARG A 291 -69.69 31.32 44.45
CA ARG A 291 -70.50 30.60 45.44
C ARG A 291 -70.67 31.35 46.76
N GLN A 292 -69.73 32.24 47.12
CA GLN A 292 -69.82 33.05 48.35
C GLN A 292 -70.78 34.25 48.20
N VAL A 293 -71.18 34.58 46.97
CA VAL A 293 -72.15 35.64 46.69
C VAL A 293 -73.57 35.14 47.03
N LYS A 294 -74.34 35.92 47.81
CA LYS A 294 -75.70 35.57 48.27
C LYS A 294 -76.80 35.85 47.22
N ASP A 295 -76.50 35.66 45.94
CA ASP A 295 -77.48 35.74 44.87
C ASP A 295 -77.90 34.31 44.46
N PRO A 296 -79.17 33.90 44.65
CA PRO A 296 -79.66 32.56 44.32
C PRO A 296 -79.43 32.18 42.85
N THR A 297 -79.47 33.16 41.96
CA THR A 297 -79.32 32.98 40.52
C THR A 297 -77.87 32.60 40.20
N VAL A 298 -76.89 33.32 40.76
CA VAL A 298 -75.45 33.09 40.55
C VAL A 298 -75.02 31.74 41.11
N GLN A 299 -75.54 31.34 42.27
CA GLN A 299 -75.24 30.04 42.90
C GLN A 299 -75.71 28.85 42.05
N ALA A 300 -76.79 28.99 41.29
CA ALA A 300 -77.29 27.94 40.40
C ALA A 300 -76.49 27.80 39.09
N PHE A 301 -75.88 28.88 38.59
CA PHE A 301 -75.14 28.89 37.32
C PHE A 301 -73.65 28.51 37.46
N ALA A 302 -72.98 28.91 38.54
CA ALA A 302 -71.55 28.66 38.75
C ALA A 302 -71.11 27.16 38.64
N PRO A 303 -71.83 26.17 39.21
CA PRO A 303 -71.47 24.75 39.06
C PRO A 303 -71.71 24.21 37.65
N LYS A 304 -72.66 24.77 36.90
CA LYS A 304 -72.93 24.35 35.50
C LYS A 304 -71.82 24.84 34.57
N LEU A 305 -71.34 26.06 34.76
CA LEU A 305 -70.19 26.62 34.04
C LEU A 305 -68.91 25.81 34.29
N LEU A 306 -68.62 25.47 35.54
CA LEU A 306 -67.44 24.66 35.88
C LEU A 306 -67.49 23.28 35.22
N ARG A 307 -68.64 22.58 35.29
CA ARG A 307 -68.82 21.28 34.61
C ARG A 307 -68.70 21.38 33.08
N ALA A 308 -69.14 22.48 32.48
CA ALA A 308 -69.00 22.69 31.05
C ALA A 308 -67.52 22.89 30.66
N LEU A 309 -66.77 23.65 31.46
CA LEU A 309 -65.33 23.83 31.28
C LEU A 309 -64.54 22.53 31.50
N ASP A 310 -64.84 21.78 32.58
CA ASP A 310 -64.25 20.44 32.82
C ASP A 310 -64.49 19.50 31.65
N ARG A 311 -65.71 19.48 31.10
CA ARG A 311 -66.04 18.67 29.91
C ARG A 311 -65.26 19.13 28.68
N ALA A 312 -65.13 20.43 28.46
CA ALA A 312 -64.37 20.97 27.33
C ALA A 312 -62.87 20.65 27.42
N VAL A 313 -62.30 20.71 28.63
CA VAL A 313 -60.91 20.30 28.91
C VAL A 313 -60.75 18.81 28.65
N SER A 314 -61.59 17.97 29.23
CA SER A 314 -61.52 16.51 29.07
C SER A 314 -61.71 16.07 27.61
N TYR A 315 -62.60 16.72 26.85
CA TYR A 315 -62.76 16.46 25.42
C TYR A 315 -61.52 16.86 24.63
N SER A 316 -60.88 17.98 24.97
CA SER A 316 -59.66 18.43 24.30
C SER A 316 -58.45 17.54 24.64
N GLU A 317 -58.31 17.11 25.90
CA GLU A 317 -57.29 16.14 26.32
C GLU A 317 -57.47 14.78 25.59
N GLY A 318 -58.71 14.32 25.39
CA GLY A 318 -59.01 13.06 24.72
C GLY A 318 -58.80 13.06 23.20
N VAL A 319 -58.75 14.23 22.55
CA VAL A 319 -58.46 14.37 21.11
C VAL A 319 -56.96 14.53 20.83
N LEU A 320 -56.19 14.93 21.84
CA LEU A 320 -54.75 15.21 21.73
C LEU A 320 -53.84 14.04 22.18
N ALA A 321 -54.42 12.98 22.75
CA ALA A 321 -53.75 11.75 23.17
C ALA A 321 -53.82 10.67 22.07
#